data_AF-A0A972MUD2-F1
#
_entry.id   AF-A0A972MUD2-F1
#
_cell.length_a   1.000
_cell.length_b   1.000
_cell.length_c   1.000
_cell.angle_alpha   90.00
_cell.angle_beta   90.00
_cell.angle_gamma   90.00
#
_symmetry.space_group_name_H-M   'P 1'
#
loop_
_entity.id
_entity.type
_entity.pdbx_description
1 polymer ?
#
loop_
_entity_poly.entity_id
_entity_poly.type
_entity_poly.pdbx_seq_one_letter_code
_entity_poly.pdbx_strand_id
1 'polypeptide(L)'
;MGWDEFEIGAMLRSFDGPITDIALKPQEERNYSQNNSFTASVADWRIEKPIFNKDYCIDCQFCWIYCPDISIISRDKKMLGVDMDHCKGCGICVEVCPTNPKSLLMFPEQADEETELAAWPQKEEKEK
;
A
#
# COMPACT_ATOMS: atom_id res chain seq x y z
N MET A 1 -17.97 -6.05 38.99
CA MET A 1 -16.94 -6.02 37.95
C MET A 1 -15.65 -6.47 38.58
N GLY A 2 -15.33 -7.75 38.42
CA GLY A 2 -13.98 -8.26 38.62
C GLY A 2 -13.02 -7.65 37.60
N TRP A 3 -11.72 -7.71 37.86
CA TRP A 3 -10.69 -7.22 36.92
C TRP A 3 -10.65 -8.02 35.60
N ASP A 4 -11.38 -9.13 35.56
CA ASP A 4 -11.58 -10.08 34.46
C ASP A 4 -12.92 -9.89 33.71
N GLU A 5 -13.81 -9.01 34.19
CA GLU A 5 -15.11 -8.75 33.58
C GLU A 5 -15.06 -7.46 32.75
N PHE A 6 -15.05 -7.59 31.41
CA PHE A 6 -15.13 -6.45 30.49
C PHE A 6 -16.55 -6.25 29.96
N GLU A 7 -17.06 -5.01 30.04
CA GLU A 7 -18.28 -4.61 29.34
C GLU A 7 -18.05 -4.60 27.82
N ILE A 8 -19.02 -5.10 27.06
CA ILE A 8 -19.03 -4.99 25.60
C ILE A 8 -19.07 -3.49 25.24
N GLY A 9 -17.97 -2.97 24.74
CA GLY A 9 -17.75 -1.54 24.48
C GLY A 9 -16.52 -0.95 25.20
N ALA A 10 -16.02 -1.58 26.26
CA ALA A 10 -14.76 -1.20 26.91
C ALA A 10 -13.51 -1.63 26.13
N MET A 11 -13.69 -2.53 25.14
CA MET A 11 -12.63 -3.03 24.27
C MET A 11 -13.05 -2.97 22.82
N LEU A 12 -12.32 -2.20 22.01
CA LEU A 12 -12.37 -2.28 20.56
C LEU A 12 -11.55 -3.51 20.14
N ARG A 13 -12.23 -4.51 19.56
CA ARG A 13 -11.54 -5.69 19.01
C ARG A 13 -11.04 -5.36 17.61
N SER A 14 -9.87 -5.88 17.24
CA SER A 14 -9.35 -5.68 15.88
C SER A 14 -10.10 -6.50 14.83
N PHE A 15 -10.64 -7.67 15.21
CA PHE A 15 -11.31 -8.62 14.33
C PHE A 15 -12.67 -9.04 14.92
N ASP A 16 -13.62 -9.30 14.03
CA ASP A 16 -14.90 -9.89 14.36
C ASP A 16 -14.78 -11.43 14.32
N GLY A 17 -15.16 -12.11 15.41
CA GLY A 17 -15.09 -13.56 15.52
C GLY A 17 -13.73 -14.14 15.96
N PRO A 18 -13.48 -15.44 15.72
CA PRO A 18 -12.27 -16.12 16.16
C PRO A 18 -11.01 -15.66 15.43
N ILE A 19 -9.90 -15.56 16.16
CA ILE A 19 -8.59 -15.14 15.63
C ILE A 19 -7.64 -16.30 15.29
N THR A 20 -8.15 -17.53 15.19
CA THR A 20 -7.32 -18.75 15.14
C THR A 20 -6.36 -18.81 13.95
N ASP A 21 -6.75 -18.27 12.79
CA ASP A 21 -5.99 -18.42 11.54
C ASP A 21 -5.64 -17.08 10.87
N ILE A 22 -5.74 -15.97 11.61
CA ILE A 22 -5.55 -14.62 11.03
C ILE A 22 -4.15 -14.41 10.44
N ALA A 23 -3.14 -15.08 11.01
CA ALA A 23 -1.76 -14.99 10.56
C ALA A 23 -1.55 -15.70 9.20
N LEU A 24 -2.39 -16.68 8.88
CA LEU A 24 -2.35 -17.45 7.64
C LEU A 24 -3.21 -16.84 6.55
N LYS A 25 -4.20 -16.01 6.92
CA LYS A 25 -5.08 -15.33 5.96
C LYS A 25 -4.41 -14.07 5.40
N PRO A 26 -4.49 -13.84 4.07
CA PRO A 26 -4.21 -12.55 3.47
C PRO A 26 -4.98 -11.44 4.16
N GLN A 27 -4.42 -10.24 4.18
CA GLN A 27 -5.00 -9.09 4.88
C GLN A 27 -6.43 -8.83 4.42
N GLU A 28 -6.70 -8.93 3.12
CA GLU A 28 -8.00 -8.67 2.50
C GLU A 28 -9.09 -9.68 2.90
N GLU A 29 -8.70 -10.85 3.40
CA GLU A 29 -9.62 -11.94 3.78
C GLU A 29 -9.88 -12.00 5.30
N ARG A 30 -9.25 -11.11 6.07
CA ARG A 30 -9.43 -11.06 7.52
C ARG A 30 -10.76 -10.39 7.86
N ASN A 31 -11.48 -10.96 8.82
CA ASN A 31 -12.74 -10.40 9.30
C ASN A 31 -12.47 -9.25 10.27
N TYR A 32 -12.13 -8.08 9.75
CA TYR A 32 -11.88 -6.89 10.55
C TYR A 32 -13.17 -6.38 11.21
N SER A 33 -13.05 -5.87 12.43
CA SER A 33 -14.17 -5.16 13.04
C SER A 33 -14.42 -3.82 12.36
N GLN A 34 -15.64 -3.31 12.46
CA GLN A 34 -16.05 -2.04 11.85
C GLN A 34 -15.22 -0.82 12.30
N ASN A 35 -14.62 -0.88 13.50
CA ASN A 35 -13.84 0.22 14.07
C ASN A 35 -12.33 0.04 13.87
N ASN A 36 -11.91 -0.92 13.04
CA ASN A 36 -10.50 -1.13 12.74
C ASN A 36 -9.99 -0.04 11.78
N SER A 37 -8.72 0.36 11.88
CA SER A 37 -8.13 1.31 10.94
C SER A 37 -8.13 0.80 9.50
N PHE A 38 -8.13 -0.52 9.28
CA PHE A 38 -8.19 -1.15 7.96
C PHE A 38 -9.49 -0.84 7.19
N THR A 39 -10.58 -0.54 7.90
CA THR A 39 -11.87 -0.21 7.27
C THR A 39 -12.02 1.30 7.01
N ALA A 40 -11.03 2.11 7.42
CA ALA A 40 -11.02 3.55 7.18
C ALA A 40 -10.20 3.87 5.93
N SER A 41 -10.63 4.86 5.15
CA SER A 41 -9.85 5.40 4.03
C SER A 41 -9.19 6.71 4.45
N VAL A 42 -7.95 6.94 3.98
CA VAL A 42 -7.21 8.21 4.08
C VAL A 42 -6.87 8.75 2.69
N ALA A 43 -7.57 8.28 1.66
CA ALA A 43 -7.29 8.62 0.28
C ALA A 43 -7.39 10.13 0.00
N ASP A 44 -8.24 10.83 0.75
CA ASP A 44 -8.48 12.26 0.69
C ASP A 44 -7.30 13.12 1.16
N TRP A 45 -6.27 12.52 1.78
CA TRP A 45 -5.08 13.24 2.23
C TRP A 45 -4.10 13.55 1.10
N ARG A 46 -4.26 12.89 -0.06
CA ARG A 46 -3.34 13.02 -1.19
C ARG A 46 -3.58 14.30 -1.98
N ILE A 47 -2.47 14.92 -2.38
CA ILE A 47 -2.43 15.89 -3.49
C ILE A 47 -1.86 15.20 -4.74
N GLU A 48 -0.91 14.28 -4.54
CA GLU A 48 -0.26 13.48 -5.55
C GLU A 48 -0.30 12.00 -5.14
N LYS A 49 -0.27 11.09 -6.12
CA LYS A 49 -0.24 9.63 -5.94
C LYS A 49 0.92 9.00 -6.70
N PRO A 50 1.49 7.89 -6.18
CA PRO A 50 2.42 7.09 -6.96
C PRO A 50 1.66 6.26 -8.00
N ILE A 51 2.08 6.29 -9.26
CA ILE A 51 1.64 5.35 -10.28
C ILE A 51 2.71 4.26 -10.43
N PHE A 52 2.28 3.00 -10.50
CA PHE A 52 3.15 1.83 -10.57
C PHE A 52 3.24 1.28 -11.99
N ASN A 53 4.43 1.34 -12.59
CA ASN A 53 4.71 0.68 -13.86
C ASN A 53 5.41 -0.67 -13.62
N LYS A 54 4.67 -1.75 -13.86
CA LYS A 54 5.13 -3.12 -13.66
C LYS A 54 6.27 -3.52 -14.60
N ASP A 55 6.32 -2.99 -15.81
CA ASP A 55 7.30 -3.40 -16.83
C ASP A 55 8.73 -3.01 -16.45
N TYR A 56 8.88 -1.99 -15.59
CA TYR A 56 10.17 -1.54 -15.07
C TYR A 56 10.49 -2.11 -13.69
N CYS A 57 9.54 -2.77 -13.02
CA CYS A 57 9.74 -3.28 -11.68
C CYS A 57 10.61 -4.53 -11.66
N ILE A 58 11.55 -4.59 -10.71
CA ILE A 58 12.42 -5.76 -10.49
C ILE A 58 12.12 -6.47 -9.16
N ASP A 59 10.97 -6.20 -8.55
CA ASP A 59 10.51 -6.85 -7.32
C ASP A 59 11.50 -6.77 -6.13
N CYS A 60 12.31 -5.70 -6.06
CA CYS A 60 13.35 -5.53 -5.03
C CYS A 60 12.82 -5.30 -3.60
N GLN A 61 11.51 -5.07 -3.44
CA GLN A 61 10.82 -4.84 -2.15
C GLN A 61 11.23 -3.59 -1.37
N PHE A 62 12.00 -2.67 -1.95
CA PHE A 62 12.36 -1.42 -1.27
C PHE A 62 11.13 -0.55 -1.00
N CYS A 63 10.27 -0.34 -2.00
CA CYS A 63 9.03 0.40 -1.80
C CYS A 63 8.17 -0.21 -0.67
N TRP A 64 8.11 -1.53 -0.58
CA TRP A 64 7.35 -2.24 0.45
C TRP A 64 7.93 -2.04 1.85
N ILE A 65 9.25 -2.16 2.01
CA ILE A 65 9.89 -2.07 3.32
C ILE A 65 9.96 -0.63 3.86
N TYR A 66 10.03 0.36 2.97
CA TYR A 66 10.14 1.77 3.34
C TYR A 66 8.79 2.49 3.42
N CYS A 67 7.68 1.87 3.00
CA CYS A 67 6.36 2.49 3.10
C CYS A 67 5.94 2.61 4.57
N PRO A 68 5.76 3.83 5.11
CA PRO A 68 5.41 4.02 6.52
C PRO A 68 3.99 3.56 6.87
N ASP A 69 3.10 3.48 5.88
CA ASP A 69 1.68 3.15 6.03
C ASP A 69 1.32 1.74 5.53
N ILE A 70 2.31 0.94 5.14
CA ILE A 70 2.12 -0.45 4.66
C ILE A 70 1.15 -0.51 3.46
N SER A 71 1.09 0.56 2.66
CA SER A 71 0.18 0.66 1.50
C SER A 71 0.72 -0.01 0.24
N ILE A 72 1.88 -0.68 0.28
CA ILE A 72 2.40 -1.43 -0.86
C ILE A 72 1.89 -2.88 -0.76
N ILE A 73 1.17 -3.31 -1.80
CA ILE A 73 0.66 -4.67 -1.91
C ILE A 73 1.78 -5.55 -2.47
N SER A 74 2.36 -6.39 -1.61
CA SER A 74 3.37 -7.39 -2.00
C SER A 74 2.93 -8.80 -1.60
N ARG A 75 3.09 -9.77 -2.51
CA ARG A 75 2.82 -11.19 -2.28
C ARG A 75 3.90 -12.04 -2.94
N ASP A 76 4.39 -13.05 -2.24
CA ASP A 76 5.44 -13.95 -2.75
C ASP A 76 6.66 -13.22 -3.32
N LYS A 77 7.05 -12.11 -2.66
CA LYS A 77 8.12 -11.21 -3.08
C LYS A 77 7.88 -10.53 -4.43
N LYS A 78 6.62 -10.39 -4.85
CA LYS A 78 6.22 -9.63 -6.04
C LYS A 78 5.43 -8.40 -5.63
N MET A 79 5.81 -7.25 -6.16
CA MET A 79 5.05 -6.01 -6.04
C MET A 79 3.82 -6.11 -6.96
N LEU A 80 2.63 -6.04 -6.37
CA LEU A 80 1.35 -6.16 -7.10
C LEU A 80 0.69 -4.82 -7.35
N GLY A 81 0.88 -3.85 -6.45
CA GLY A 81 0.29 -2.52 -6.58
C GLY A 81 0.39 -1.71 -5.29
N VAL A 82 -0.39 -0.64 -5.25
CA VAL A 82 -0.52 0.26 -4.10
C VAL A 82 -1.98 0.25 -3.65
N ASP A 83 -2.20 0.08 -2.36
CA ASP A 83 -3.50 0.26 -1.72
C ASP A 83 -3.80 1.76 -1.66
N MET A 84 -4.63 2.24 -2.57
CA MET A 84 -4.99 3.65 -2.68
C MET A 84 -6.00 4.11 -1.63
N ASP A 85 -6.60 3.23 -0.85
CA ASP A 85 -7.43 3.65 0.29
C ASP A 85 -6.57 4.07 1.47
N HIS A 86 -5.39 3.45 1.62
CA HIS A 86 -4.48 3.71 2.74
C HIS A 86 -3.22 4.50 2.36
N CYS A 87 -2.96 4.74 1.07
CA CYS A 87 -1.82 5.51 0.61
C CYS A 87 -1.98 7.01 0.89
N LYS A 88 -1.02 7.62 1.57
CA LYS A 88 -1.00 9.07 1.83
C LYS A 88 -0.30 9.91 0.75
N GLY A 89 0.25 9.29 -0.29
CA GLY A 89 0.93 10.03 -1.36
C GLY A 89 2.27 10.66 -0.97
N CYS A 90 2.95 10.12 0.05
CA CYS A 90 4.19 10.71 0.58
C CYS A 90 5.42 10.63 -0.34
N GLY A 91 5.38 9.85 -1.42
CA GLY A 91 6.47 9.74 -2.40
C GLY A 91 7.71 8.93 -1.98
N ILE A 92 7.80 8.44 -0.74
CA ILE A 92 8.96 7.66 -0.26
C ILE A 92 9.22 6.43 -1.14
N CYS A 93 8.17 5.73 -1.56
CA CYS A 93 8.27 4.56 -2.43
C CYS A 93 8.92 4.87 -3.79
N VAL A 94 8.68 6.08 -4.33
CA VAL A 94 9.30 6.59 -5.55
C VAL A 94 10.75 6.93 -5.26
N GLU A 95 11.04 7.63 -4.16
CA GLU A 95 12.41 8.04 -3.80
C GLU A 95 13.36 6.84 -3.73
N VAL A 96 12.96 5.78 -3.02
CA VAL A 96 13.79 4.58 -2.80
C VAL A 96 13.81 3.60 -3.98
N CYS A 97 13.00 3.82 -5.02
CA CYS A 97 12.95 2.93 -6.18
C CYS A 97 14.30 2.96 -6.92
N PRO A 98 15.02 1.82 -7.05
CA PRO A 98 16.38 1.80 -7.59
C PRO A 98 16.44 1.69 -9.12
N THR A 99 15.31 1.46 -9.79
CA THR A 99 15.31 1.27 -11.25
C THR A 99 15.48 2.62 -11.96
N ASN A 100 16.02 2.57 -13.17
CA ASN A 100 16.15 3.75 -14.03
C ASN A 100 15.68 3.42 -15.46
N PRO A 101 14.52 3.94 -15.90
CA PRO A 101 13.61 4.82 -15.15
C PRO A 101 13.00 4.09 -13.94
N LYS A 102 12.52 4.88 -12.96
CA LYS A 102 11.87 4.34 -11.76
C LYS A 102 10.58 3.61 -12.16
N SER A 103 10.29 2.49 -11.49
CA SER A 103 9.04 1.75 -11.69
C SER A 103 7.85 2.39 -10.97
N LEU A 104 8.09 3.43 -10.16
CA LEU A 104 7.10 4.24 -9.50
C LEU A 104 7.45 5.71 -9.77
N LEU A 105 6.46 6.53 -10.10
CA LEU A 105 6.59 7.98 -10.25
C LEU A 105 5.38 8.68 -9.59
N MET A 106 5.58 9.90 -9.12
CA MET A 106 4.51 10.71 -8.52
C MET A 106 3.79 11.51 -9.60
N PHE A 107 2.46 11.55 -9.52
CA PHE A 107 1.58 12.34 -10.38
C PHE A 107 0.47 12.99 -9.56
N PRO A 108 -0.19 14.06 -10.05
CA PRO A 108 -1.39 14.61 -9.42
C PRO A 108 -2.44 13.54 -9.15
N GLU A 109 -3.20 13.65 -8.06
CA GLU A 109 -4.23 12.65 -7.70
C GLU A 109 -5.23 12.39 -8.84
N GLN A 110 -5.57 13.44 -9.57
CA GLN A 110 -6.52 13.42 -10.68
C GLN A 110 -5.93 12.89 -11.99
N ALA A 111 -4.63 12.60 -12.05
CA ALA A 111 -3.99 12.08 -13.24
C ALA A 111 -4.57 10.72 -13.62
N ASP A 112 -4.80 10.55 -14.92
CA ASP A 112 -5.30 9.32 -15.52
C ASP A 112 -4.17 8.30 -15.64
N GLU A 113 -4.33 7.16 -14.99
CA GLU A 113 -3.24 6.19 -14.86
C GLU A 113 -2.85 5.55 -16.20
N GLU A 114 -3.82 5.28 -17.08
CA GLU A 114 -3.57 4.70 -18.40
C GLU A 114 -2.73 5.65 -19.27
N THR A 115 -3.07 6.95 -19.25
CA THR A 115 -2.35 8.00 -19.98
C THR A 115 -0.91 8.13 -19.49
N GLU A 116 -0.69 8.19 -18.17
CA GLU A 116 0.65 8.36 -17.61
C GLU A 116 1.53 7.11 -17.80
N LEU A 117 0.95 5.91 -17.74
CA LEU A 117 1.65 4.67 -18.04
C LEU A 117 2.05 4.59 -19.53
N ALA A 118 1.21 5.06 -20.44
CA ALA A 118 1.53 5.13 -21.86
C ALA A 118 2.65 6.15 -22.16
N ALA A 119 2.74 7.22 -21.37
CA ALA A 119 3.75 8.27 -21.50
C ALA A 119 5.02 8.03 -20.65
N TRP A 120 5.24 6.81 -20.17
CA TRP A 120 6.35 6.54 -19.23
C TRP A 120 7.71 6.90 -19.82
N PRO A 121 8.61 7.53 -19.03
CA PRO A 121 9.97 7.84 -19.49
C PRO A 121 10.68 6.59 -20.00
N GLN A 122 11.37 6.72 -21.13
CA GLN A 122 12.16 5.63 -21.70
C GLN A 122 13.56 5.60 -21.07
N LYS A 123 14.16 4.42 -21.03
CA LYS A 123 15.54 4.25 -20.56
C LYS A 123 16.50 4.92 -21.54
N GLU A 124 17.18 5.97 -21.11
CA GLU A 124 18.31 6.52 -21.87
C GLU A 124 19.41 5.46 -21.96
N GLU A 125 19.77 5.07 -23.18
CA GLU A 125 20.96 4.26 -23.41
C GLU A 125 22.18 5.11 -23.07
N LYS A 126 22.85 4.81 -21.94
CA LYS A 126 24.14 5.43 -21.65
C LYS A 126 25.13 5.00 -22.73
N GLU A 127 25.55 5.94 -23.58
CA GLU A 127 26.75 5.78 -24.40
C GLU A 127 27.92 5.42 -23.47
N LYS A 128 28.61 4.33 -23.80
CA LYS A 128 29.73 3.79 -23.04
C LYS A 128 31.03 4.51 -23.37
#